data_AF-A0A937BA51-F1
#
_entry.id   AF-A0A937BA51-F1
#
_cell.length_a   1.000
_cell.length_b   1.000
_cell.length_c   1.000
_cell.angle_alpha   90.00
_cell.angle_beta   90.00
_cell.angle_gamma   90.00
#
_symmetry.space_group_name_H-M   'P 1'
#
loop_
_entity.id
_entity.type
_entity.pdbx_description
1 polymer ?
#
loop_
_entity_poly.entity_id
_entity_poly.type
_entity_poly.pdbx_seq_one_letter_code
_entity_poly.pdbx_strand_id
1 'polypeptide(L)'
;GYDATTIRRIADRVGVSAPALYLYFPDKEQMMLALCDQTFGHLLRAVEEIEKTVTDPRQRIRRFGEAYLKFGLEHPDEYRLIFMGNNVPESVRKVGHRMPIDDPTRPGVGGALVFQRLVAAFVEAEASGLALNYAPDTCAELCWMGIHGVVSVLITKPDFPWTNRDTLMNGMLDIPLKGVVAGG
;
A
#
# COMPACT_ATOMS: atom_id res chain seq x y z
N GLY A 1 -5.47 13.77 15.25
CA GLY A 1 -5.96 13.79 13.87
C GLY A 1 -5.36 14.96 13.12
N TYR A 2 -5.37 14.92 11.78
CA TYR A 2 -4.66 15.88 10.92
C TYR A 2 -4.87 17.34 11.32
N ASP A 3 -6.12 17.80 11.50
CA ASP A 3 -6.45 19.20 11.80
C ASP A 3 -5.84 19.71 13.12
N ALA A 4 -5.84 18.87 14.16
CA ALA A 4 -5.33 19.23 15.48
C ALA A 4 -3.79 19.22 15.58
N THR A 5 -3.11 18.68 14.57
CA THR A 5 -1.64 18.61 14.49
C THR A 5 -1.11 19.82 13.72
N THR A 6 -0.17 20.56 14.30
CA THR A 6 0.53 21.67 13.65
C THR A 6 2.01 21.34 13.49
N ILE A 7 2.69 21.91 12.48
CA ILE A 7 4.14 21.71 12.28
C ILE A 7 4.92 22.07 13.53
N ARG A 8 4.51 23.11 14.26
CA ARG A 8 5.13 23.48 15.54
C ARG A 8 5.04 22.37 16.59
N ARG A 9 3.86 21.77 16.78
CA ARG A 9 3.69 20.63 17.70
C ARG A 9 4.51 19.41 17.28
N ILE A 10 4.70 19.22 15.97
CA ILE A 10 5.59 18.17 15.44
C ILE A 10 7.05 18.51 15.80
N ALA A 11 7.50 19.74 15.54
CA ALA A 11 8.84 20.20 15.84
C ALA A 11 9.18 20.03 17.33
N ASP A 12 8.28 20.49 18.21
CA ASP A 12 8.41 20.35 19.65
C ASP A 12 8.52 18.87 20.07
N ARG A 13 7.78 17.97 19.41
CA ARG A 13 7.78 16.54 19.69
C ARG A 13 9.06 15.83 19.24
N VAL A 14 9.63 16.22 18.09
CA VAL A 14 10.85 15.60 17.53
C VAL A 14 12.13 16.33 17.94
N GLY A 15 12.03 17.39 18.75
CA GLY A 15 13.17 18.11 19.30
C GLY A 15 13.89 19.03 18.31
N VAL A 16 13.19 19.54 17.29
CA VAL A 16 13.74 20.47 16.29
C VAL A 16 12.95 21.77 16.25
N SER A 17 13.54 22.81 15.65
CA SER A 17 12.83 24.08 15.50
C SER A 17 11.79 24.00 14.37
N ALA A 18 10.67 24.71 14.51
CA ALA A 18 9.68 24.79 13.44
C ALA A 18 10.27 25.35 12.12
N PRO A 19 11.14 26.40 12.12
CA PRO A 19 11.83 26.83 10.91
C PRO A 19 12.65 25.72 10.23
N ALA A 20 13.30 24.84 11.01
CA ALA A 20 14.05 23.71 10.43
C ALA A 20 13.12 22.73 9.69
N LEU A 21 11.92 22.45 10.20
CA LEU A 21 10.95 21.63 9.48
C LEU A 21 10.44 22.32 8.20
N TYR A 22 10.23 23.63 8.23
CA TYR A 22 9.80 24.40 7.06
C TYR A 22 10.82 24.43 5.92
N LEU A 23 12.12 24.19 6.21
CA LEU A 23 13.13 24.04 5.15
C LEU A 23 12.94 22.76 4.33
N TYR A 24 12.35 21.72 4.91
CA TYR A 24 12.10 20.44 4.24
C TYR A 24 10.67 20.31 3.73
N PHE A 25 9.71 20.81 4.50
CA PHE A 25 8.29 20.68 4.24
C PHE A 25 7.63 22.05 4.28
N PRO A 26 7.30 22.64 3.12
CA PRO A 26 6.67 23.95 3.04
C PRO A 26 5.38 24.05 3.87
N ASP A 27 4.64 22.94 3.97
CA ASP A 27 3.42 22.84 4.73
C ASP A 27 3.17 21.40 5.24
N LYS A 28 2.06 21.23 5.98
CA LYS A 28 1.67 19.96 6.59
C LYS A 28 1.23 18.94 5.55
N GLU A 29 0.80 19.38 4.37
CA GLU A 29 0.39 18.51 3.28
C GLU A 29 1.61 17.87 2.60
N GLN A 30 2.65 18.66 2.31
CA GLN A 30 3.91 18.15 1.77
C GLN A 30 4.60 17.18 2.74
N MET A 31 4.53 17.45 4.05
CA MET A 31 5.00 16.52 5.07
C MET A 31 4.24 15.19 5.05
N MET A 32 2.92 15.22 4.82
CA MET A 32 2.11 14.00 4.70
C MET A 32 2.44 13.21 3.44
N LEU A 33 2.56 13.88 2.29
CA LEU A 33 2.90 13.23 1.02
C LEU A 33 4.28 12.55 1.11
N ALA A 34 5.26 13.24 1.71
CA ALA A 34 6.58 12.66 1.94
C ALA A 34 6.54 11.45 2.89
N LEU A 35 5.69 11.50 3.93
CA LEU A 35 5.48 10.36 4.82
C LEU A 35 4.81 9.19 4.07
N CYS A 36 3.83 9.45 3.20
CA CYS A 36 3.24 8.43 2.34
C CYS A 36 4.30 7.78 1.45
N ASP A 37 5.14 8.58 0.78
CA ASP A 37 6.18 8.07 -0.12
C ASP A 37 7.25 7.29 0.63
N GLN A 38 7.70 7.77 1.79
CA GLN A 38 8.62 7.02 2.66
C GLN A 38 8.03 5.66 3.02
N THR A 39 6.75 5.65 3.42
CA THR A 39 6.04 4.45 3.83
C THR A 39 5.92 3.46 2.67
N PHE A 40 5.45 3.90 1.50
CA PHE A 40 5.39 3.04 0.30
C PHE A 40 6.77 2.62 -0.21
N GLY A 41 7.83 3.40 0.03
CA GLY A 41 9.20 3.04 -0.30
C GLY A 41 9.66 1.74 0.39
N HIS A 42 9.11 1.42 1.57
CA HIS A 42 9.40 0.14 2.25
C HIS A 42 8.80 -1.04 1.46
N LEU A 43 7.53 -0.92 1.08
CA LEU A 43 6.83 -1.92 0.30
C LEU A 43 7.43 -2.07 -1.10
N LEU A 44 7.80 -0.96 -1.75
CA LEU A 44 8.42 -0.94 -3.07
C LEU A 44 9.71 -1.77 -3.10
N ARG A 45 10.60 -1.58 -2.10
CA ARG A 45 11.83 -2.38 -1.99
C ARG A 45 11.55 -3.87 -1.80
N ALA A 46 10.53 -4.23 -1.01
CA ALA A 46 10.15 -5.62 -0.82
C ALA A 46 9.64 -6.25 -2.12
N VAL A 47 8.82 -5.52 -2.89
CA VAL A 47 8.32 -5.95 -4.20
C VAL A 47 9.48 -6.13 -5.19
N GLU A 48 10.42 -5.18 -5.25
CA GLU A 48 11.59 -5.28 -6.12
C GLU A 48 12.46 -6.51 -5.81
N GLU A 49 12.58 -6.89 -4.54
CA GLU A 49 13.30 -8.10 -4.16
C GLU A 49 12.54 -9.37 -4.57
N ILE A 50 11.22 -9.37 -4.44
CA ILE A 50 10.37 -10.48 -4.89
C ILE A 50 10.48 -10.68 -6.39
N GLU A 51 10.44 -9.60 -7.18
CA GLU A 51 10.60 -9.65 -8.64
C GLU A 51 11.94 -10.28 -9.06
N LYS A 52 13.02 -10.01 -8.31
CA LYS A 52 14.36 -10.57 -8.58
C LYS A 52 14.50 -12.03 -8.19
N THR A 53 13.79 -12.47 -7.14
CA THR A 53 14.05 -13.78 -6.50
C THR A 53 12.98 -14.84 -6.79
N VAL A 54 11.78 -14.44 -7.22
CA VAL A 54 10.65 -15.33 -7.45
C VAL A 54 10.34 -15.40 -8.93
N THR A 55 10.52 -16.58 -9.53
CA THR A 55 10.37 -16.80 -10.98
C THR A 55 8.96 -17.23 -11.38
N ASP A 56 8.26 -18.02 -10.57
CA ASP A 56 6.88 -18.41 -10.83
C ASP A 56 5.94 -17.18 -10.73
N PRO A 57 5.23 -16.78 -11.81
CA PRO A 57 4.35 -15.61 -11.80
C PRO A 57 3.23 -15.69 -10.76
N ARG A 58 2.65 -16.88 -10.57
CA ARG A 58 1.59 -17.06 -9.56
C ARG A 58 2.15 -16.87 -8.16
N GLN A 59 3.32 -17.46 -7.88
CA GLN A 59 4.01 -17.24 -6.62
C GLN A 59 4.41 -15.77 -6.44
N ARG A 60 4.87 -15.07 -7.48
CA ARG A 60 5.23 -13.64 -7.41
C ARG A 60 4.07 -12.77 -6.93
N ILE A 61 2.88 -12.96 -7.50
CA ILE A 61 1.65 -12.26 -7.07
C ILE A 61 1.32 -12.58 -5.61
N ARG A 62 1.42 -13.85 -5.20
CA ARG A 62 1.20 -14.24 -3.81
C ARG A 62 2.18 -13.55 -2.86
N ARG A 63 3.49 -13.59 -3.17
CA ARG A 63 4.54 -12.98 -2.35
C ARG A 63 4.39 -11.47 -2.26
N PHE A 64 3.91 -10.82 -3.33
CA PHE A 64 3.51 -9.41 -3.28
C PHE A 64 2.42 -9.18 -2.21
N GLY A 65 1.36 -9.98 -2.24
CA GLY A 65 0.28 -9.89 -1.26
C GLY A 65 0.78 -10.10 0.19
N GLU A 66 1.66 -11.07 0.41
CA GLU A 66 2.32 -11.28 1.71
C GLU A 66 3.13 -10.06 2.17
N ALA A 67 3.89 -9.44 1.25
CA ALA A 67 4.63 -8.22 1.54
C ALA A 67 3.70 -7.06 1.91
N TYR A 68 2.57 -6.92 1.21
CA TYR A 68 1.55 -5.90 1.51
C TYR A 68 0.92 -6.12 2.90
N LEU A 69 0.55 -7.36 3.24
CA LEU A 69 0.01 -7.71 4.56
C LEU A 69 0.99 -7.37 5.67
N LYS A 70 2.25 -7.80 5.51
CA LYS A 70 3.33 -7.54 6.46
C LYS A 70 3.52 -6.03 6.65
N PHE A 71 3.67 -5.30 5.54
CA PHE A 71 3.82 -3.85 5.53
C PHE A 71 2.70 -3.14 6.30
N GLY A 72 1.44 -3.48 6.03
CA GLY A 72 0.30 -2.83 6.67
C GLY A 72 0.22 -3.09 8.18
N LEU A 73 0.56 -4.30 8.62
CA LEU A 73 0.49 -4.69 10.02
C LEU A 73 1.71 -4.25 10.85
N GLU A 74 2.89 -4.08 10.23
CA GLU A 74 4.08 -3.52 10.89
C GLU A 74 4.01 -1.99 11.04
N HIS A 75 3.21 -1.33 10.19
CA HIS A 75 3.07 0.13 10.14
C HIS A 75 1.60 0.58 10.29
N PRO A 76 0.90 0.23 11.40
CA PRO A 76 -0.55 0.44 11.51
C PRO A 76 -0.96 1.91 11.62
N ASP A 77 -0.07 2.78 12.12
CA ASP A 77 -0.35 4.22 12.24
C ASP A 77 -0.16 4.93 10.90
N GLU A 78 0.88 4.58 10.15
CA GLU A 78 1.07 5.04 8.78
C GLU A 78 -0.05 4.53 7.87
N TYR A 79 -0.47 3.27 8.02
CA TYR A 79 -1.59 2.70 7.27
C TYR A 79 -2.90 3.47 7.52
N ARG A 80 -3.20 3.79 8.79
CA ARG A 80 -4.36 4.62 9.15
C ARG A 80 -4.28 5.99 8.50
N LEU A 81 -3.09 6.58 8.51
CA LEU A 81 -2.85 7.91 7.98
C LEU A 81 -3.09 7.96 6.47
N ILE A 82 -2.61 6.96 5.74
CA ILE A 82 -2.69 6.86 4.28
C ILE A 82 -4.12 6.49 3.83
N PHE A 83 -4.75 5.50 4.45
CA PHE A 83 -5.97 4.89 3.92
C PHE A 83 -7.26 5.20 4.70
N MET A 84 -7.16 5.65 5.96
CA MET A 84 -8.32 5.81 6.86
C MET A 84 -8.50 7.23 7.37
N GLY A 85 -7.74 8.19 6.85
CA GLY A 85 -7.79 9.59 7.27
C GLY A 85 -9.05 10.30 6.77
N ASN A 86 -10.03 10.51 7.66
CA ASN A 86 -11.27 11.20 7.30
C ASN A 86 -11.13 12.72 7.04
N ASN A 87 -10.02 13.34 7.47
CA ASN A 87 -9.80 14.80 7.39
C ASN A 87 -8.43 15.16 6.77
N VAL A 88 -7.97 14.44 5.74
CA VAL A 88 -6.76 14.82 5.01
C VAL A 88 -7.09 15.70 3.80
N PRO A 89 -6.17 16.59 3.34
CA PRO A 89 -6.40 17.44 2.18
C PRO A 89 -6.80 16.64 0.93
N GLU A 90 -7.54 17.27 0.02
CA GLU A 90 -8.01 16.61 -1.20
C GLU A 90 -6.88 16.06 -2.07
N SER A 91 -5.75 16.76 -2.15
CA SER A 91 -4.53 16.29 -2.82
C SER A 91 -4.03 14.96 -2.25
N VAL A 92 -4.03 14.80 -0.92
CA VAL A 92 -3.67 13.56 -0.23
C VAL A 92 -4.74 12.48 -0.46
N ARG A 93 -6.04 12.84 -0.43
CA ARG A 93 -7.14 11.87 -0.71
C ARG A 93 -7.14 11.38 -2.15
N LYS A 94 -6.68 12.19 -3.10
CA LYS A 94 -6.56 11.84 -4.52
C LYS A 94 -5.29 11.05 -4.82
N VAL A 95 -4.40 10.86 -3.84
CA VAL A 95 -3.33 9.90 -3.97
C VAL A 95 -3.94 8.51 -4.15
N GLY A 96 -3.78 7.96 -5.34
CA GLY A 96 -4.44 6.72 -5.74
C GLY A 96 -3.67 5.99 -6.82
N HIS A 97 -4.02 4.73 -7.03
CA HIS A 97 -3.25 3.84 -7.88
C HIS A 97 -3.23 4.21 -9.37
N ARG A 98 -4.14 5.07 -9.82
CA ARG A 98 -4.21 5.55 -11.23
C ARG A 98 -3.56 6.92 -11.46
N MET A 99 -2.81 7.44 -10.49
CA MET A 99 -2.05 8.66 -10.71
C MET A 99 -0.97 8.46 -11.77
N PRO A 100 -0.65 9.48 -12.58
CA PRO A 100 0.46 9.39 -13.52
C PRO A 100 1.78 9.20 -12.76
N ILE A 101 2.60 8.24 -13.23
CA ILE A 101 3.89 7.84 -12.66
C ILE A 101 5.07 8.28 -13.54
N ASP A 102 4.84 9.23 -14.44
CA ASP A 102 5.83 9.80 -15.36
C ASP A 102 7.01 10.46 -14.62
N ASP A 103 6.74 10.97 -13.42
CA ASP A 103 7.74 11.49 -12.50
C ASP A 103 7.73 10.68 -11.19
N PRO A 104 8.71 9.78 -10.98
CA PRO A 104 8.81 8.96 -9.77
C PRO A 104 9.22 9.77 -8.53
N THR A 105 9.54 11.06 -8.68
CA THR A 105 9.86 11.97 -7.58
C THR A 105 8.68 12.84 -7.15
N ARG A 106 7.55 12.76 -7.88
CA ARG A 106 6.34 13.49 -7.55
C ARG A 106 5.84 13.11 -6.15
N PRO A 107 5.56 14.09 -5.26
CA PRO A 107 5.02 13.79 -3.93
C PRO A 107 3.72 12.98 -3.99
N GLY A 108 3.67 11.90 -3.22
CA GLY A 108 2.54 10.97 -3.12
C GLY A 108 2.51 9.88 -4.20
N VAL A 109 3.49 9.81 -5.11
CA VAL A 109 3.48 8.83 -6.21
C VAL A 109 3.77 7.40 -5.76
N GLY A 110 4.33 7.19 -4.55
CA GLY A 110 4.79 5.88 -4.09
C GLY A 110 3.72 4.79 -4.13
N GLY A 111 2.48 5.11 -3.76
CA GLY A 111 1.36 4.15 -3.80
C GLY A 111 1.01 3.72 -5.24
N ALA A 112 1.06 4.64 -6.19
CA ALA A 112 0.81 4.35 -7.61
C ALA A 112 1.93 3.50 -8.21
N LEU A 113 3.20 3.77 -7.86
CA LEU A 113 4.34 2.95 -8.29
C LEU A 113 4.21 1.50 -7.83
N VAL A 114 3.87 1.30 -6.55
CA VAL A 114 3.66 -0.04 -5.99
C VAL A 114 2.49 -0.75 -6.69
N PHE A 115 1.36 -0.06 -6.88
CA PHE A 115 0.21 -0.67 -7.53
C PHE A 115 0.49 -1.04 -9.00
N GLN A 116 1.21 -0.18 -9.73
CA GLN A 116 1.58 -0.48 -11.11
C GLN A 116 2.46 -1.73 -11.22
N ARG A 117 3.31 -2.00 -10.23
CA ARG A 117 4.07 -3.26 -10.16
C ARG A 117 3.18 -4.48 -9.93
N LEU A 118 2.10 -4.35 -9.14
CA LEU A 118 1.10 -5.42 -9.01
C LEU A 118 0.41 -5.70 -10.34
N VAL A 119 -0.01 -4.66 -11.06
CA VAL A 119 -0.58 -4.78 -12.41
C VAL A 119 0.41 -5.48 -13.35
N ALA A 120 1.67 -5.04 -13.36
CA ALA A 120 2.72 -5.64 -14.17
C ALA A 120 2.90 -7.13 -13.87
N ALA A 121 2.83 -7.55 -12.60
CA ALA A 121 2.90 -8.95 -12.22
C ALA A 121 1.75 -9.79 -12.82
N PHE A 122 0.54 -9.24 -12.94
CA PHE A 122 -0.57 -9.91 -13.62
C PHE A 122 -0.40 -9.94 -15.14
N VAL A 123 0.09 -8.85 -15.75
CA VAL A 123 0.40 -8.80 -17.19
C VAL A 123 1.47 -9.84 -17.55
N GLU A 124 2.53 -9.94 -16.76
CA GLU A 124 3.59 -10.94 -16.94
C GLU A 124 3.07 -12.37 -16.74
N ALA A 125 2.20 -12.57 -15.74
CA ALA A 125 1.57 -13.86 -15.52
C ALA A 125 0.71 -14.28 -16.73
N GLU A 126 -0.12 -13.39 -17.26
CA GLU A 126 -0.91 -13.65 -18.47
C GLU A 126 0.00 -13.97 -19.67
N ALA A 127 1.06 -13.18 -19.89
CA ALA A 127 2.03 -13.40 -20.95
C ALA A 127 2.80 -14.73 -20.82
N SER A 128 2.94 -15.26 -19.60
CA SER A 128 3.53 -16.58 -19.34
C SER A 128 2.59 -17.77 -19.63
N GLY A 129 1.34 -17.49 -19.99
CA GLY A 129 0.29 -18.49 -20.24
C GLY A 129 -0.62 -18.78 -19.04
N LEU A 130 -0.51 -18.01 -17.94
CA LEU A 130 -1.46 -18.12 -16.84
C LEU A 130 -2.80 -17.52 -17.28
N ALA A 131 -3.83 -18.36 -17.38
CA ALA A 131 -5.16 -17.90 -17.76
C ALA A 131 -5.77 -17.06 -16.64
N LEU A 132 -6.17 -15.83 -16.94
CA LEU A 132 -6.87 -14.92 -16.03
C LEU A 132 -8.37 -14.89 -16.35
N ASN A 133 -9.20 -14.77 -15.31
CA ASN A 133 -10.66 -14.64 -15.45
C ASN A 133 -11.09 -13.21 -15.79
N TYR A 134 -10.21 -12.22 -15.61
CA TYR A 134 -10.45 -10.80 -15.86
C TYR A 134 -9.20 -10.16 -16.45
N ALA A 135 -9.32 -8.92 -16.94
CA ALA A 135 -8.16 -8.13 -17.34
C ALA A 135 -7.15 -7.97 -16.18
N PRO A 136 -5.84 -7.87 -16.46
CA PRO A 136 -4.79 -7.75 -15.43
C PRO A 136 -5.06 -6.65 -14.38
N ASP A 137 -5.53 -5.48 -14.81
CA ASP A 137 -5.89 -4.38 -13.90
C ASP A 137 -6.99 -4.77 -12.91
N THR A 138 -8.04 -5.42 -13.40
CA THR A 138 -9.15 -5.91 -12.58
C THR A 138 -8.68 -6.99 -11.61
N CYS A 139 -7.78 -7.88 -12.05
CA CYS A 139 -7.20 -8.90 -11.19
C CYS A 139 -6.39 -8.28 -10.05
N ALA A 140 -5.58 -7.27 -10.35
CA ALA A 140 -4.81 -6.50 -9.38
C ALA A 140 -5.71 -5.78 -8.38
N GLU A 141 -6.76 -5.09 -8.85
CA GLU A 141 -7.73 -4.41 -7.99
C GLU A 141 -8.45 -5.39 -7.06
N LEU A 142 -8.95 -6.52 -7.57
CA LEU A 142 -9.64 -7.53 -6.75
C LEU A 142 -8.73 -8.15 -5.68
N CYS A 143 -7.49 -8.49 -6.05
CA CYS A 143 -6.52 -9.03 -5.09
C CYS A 143 -6.14 -7.98 -4.04
N TRP A 144 -5.87 -6.75 -4.47
CA TRP A 144 -5.58 -5.63 -3.57
C TRP A 144 -6.75 -5.36 -2.63
N MET A 145 -8.00 -5.32 -3.10
CA MET A 145 -9.18 -5.10 -2.27
C MET A 145 -9.33 -6.16 -1.17
N GLY A 146 -9.06 -7.44 -1.49
CA GLY A 146 -9.08 -8.52 -0.51
C GLY A 146 -8.07 -8.29 0.61
N ILE A 147 -6.79 -8.15 0.26
CA ILE A 147 -5.70 -7.97 1.25
C ILE A 147 -5.81 -6.63 1.99
N HIS A 148 -6.22 -5.57 1.30
CA HIS A 148 -6.47 -4.25 1.88
C HIS A 148 -7.58 -4.30 2.92
N GLY A 149 -8.66 -5.03 2.60
CA GLY A 149 -9.79 -5.26 3.50
C GLY A 149 -9.34 -5.92 4.80
N VAL A 150 -8.66 -7.07 4.74
CA VAL A 150 -8.23 -7.80 5.95
C VAL A 150 -7.25 -6.98 6.80
N VAL A 151 -6.29 -6.28 6.19
CA VAL A 151 -5.37 -5.40 6.94
C VAL A 151 -6.16 -4.28 7.62
N SER A 152 -7.07 -3.64 6.87
CA SER A 152 -7.89 -2.54 7.36
C SER A 152 -8.73 -2.93 8.57
N VAL A 153 -9.44 -4.07 8.53
CA VAL A 153 -10.23 -4.52 9.68
C VAL A 153 -9.38 -5.00 10.85
N LEU A 154 -8.26 -5.68 10.62
CA LEU A 154 -7.36 -6.09 11.71
C LEU A 154 -6.77 -4.90 12.46
N ILE A 155 -6.44 -3.82 11.74
CA ILE A 155 -5.95 -2.57 12.32
C ILE A 155 -7.08 -1.86 13.09
N THR A 156 -8.24 -1.70 12.49
CA THR A 156 -9.33 -0.87 13.05
C THR A 156 -10.14 -1.56 14.15
N LYS A 157 -10.07 -2.89 14.24
CA LYS A 157 -10.82 -3.71 15.18
C LYS A 157 -9.90 -4.69 15.92
N PRO A 158 -8.93 -4.20 16.71
CA PRO A 158 -7.94 -5.06 17.35
C PRO A 158 -8.55 -6.01 18.40
N ASP A 159 -9.61 -5.55 19.09
CA ASP A 159 -10.28 -6.27 20.18
C ASP A 159 -11.48 -7.11 19.72
N PHE A 160 -11.77 -7.12 18.41
CA PHE A 160 -12.84 -7.96 17.90
C PHE A 160 -12.42 -9.43 18.00
N PRO A 161 -13.34 -10.36 18.37
CA PRO A 161 -13.02 -11.76 18.61
C PRO A 161 -12.81 -12.51 17.28
N TRP A 162 -11.75 -12.15 16.56
CA TRP A 162 -11.34 -12.81 15.33
C TRP A 162 -10.95 -14.27 15.60
N THR A 163 -11.16 -15.12 14.61
CA THR A 163 -10.49 -16.42 14.56
C THR A 163 -8.97 -16.22 14.36
N ASN A 164 -8.24 -17.31 14.11
CA ASN A 164 -6.80 -17.23 13.89
C ASN A 164 -6.44 -16.23 12.77
N ARG A 165 -5.64 -15.20 13.11
CA ARG A 165 -5.28 -14.10 12.19
C ARG A 165 -4.51 -14.60 10.97
N ASP A 166 -3.60 -15.55 11.14
CA ASP A 166 -2.82 -16.09 10.02
C ASP A 166 -3.71 -16.85 9.03
N THR A 167 -4.74 -17.54 9.52
CA THR A 167 -5.73 -18.22 8.68
C THR A 167 -6.55 -17.21 7.89
N LEU A 168 -6.99 -16.11 8.52
CA LEU A 168 -7.73 -15.04 7.84
C LEU A 168 -6.86 -14.37 6.76
N MET A 169 -5.61 -14.06 7.07
CA MET A 169 -4.66 -13.46 6.14
C MET A 169 -4.33 -14.38 4.96
N ASN A 170 -3.96 -15.65 5.23
CA ASN A 170 -3.67 -16.62 4.19
C ASN A 170 -4.89 -16.91 3.32
N GLY A 171 -6.07 -17.05 3.93
CA GLY A 171 -7.32 -17.21 3.21
C GLY A 171 -7.60 -16.02 2.27
N MET A 172 -7.32 -14.80 2.72
CA MET A 172 -7.53 -13.59 1.91
C MET A 172 -6.46 -13.38 0.83
N LEU A 173 -5.30 -14.06 0.91
CA LEU A 173 -4.39 -14.18 -0.23
C LEU A 173 -4.92 -15.21 -1.24
N ASP A 174 -5.40 -16.34 -0.75
CA ASP A 174 -5.81 -17.48 -1.59
C ASP A 174 -7.09 -17.23 -2.36
N ILE A 175 -8.13 -16.72 -1.70
CA ILE A 175 -9.47 -16.57 -2.28
C ILE A 175 -9.46 -15.67 -3.52
N PRO A 176 -8.98 -14.42 -3.47
CA PRO A 176 -8.97 -13.57 -4.66
C PRO A 176 -8.02 -14.11 -5.72
N LEU A 177 -6.84 -14.62 -5.35
CA LEU A 177 -5.88 -15.16 -6.32
C LEU A 177 -6.45 -16.36 -7.10
N LYS A 178 -7.13 -17.29 -6.41
CA LYS A 178 -7.86 -18.39 -7.08
C LYS A 178 -9.03 -17.88 -7.91
N GLY A 179 -9.74 -16.85 -7.42
CA GLY A 179 -10.86 -16.25 -8.14
C GLY A 179 -10.47 -15.56 -9.44
N VAL A 180 -9.27 -14.98 -9.52
CA VAL A 180 -8.80 -14.26 -10.71
C VAL A 180 -7.97 -15.12 -11.67
N VAL A 181 -7.47 -16.28 -11.24
CA VAL A 181 -6.73 -17.23 -12.08
C VAL A 181 -7.64 -18.40 -12.47
N ALA A 182 -7.81 -18.65 -13.77
CA ALA A 182 -8.66 -19.72 -14.27
C ALA A 182 -8.10 -21.11 -13.89
N GLY A 183 -8.99 -22.02 -13.46
CA GLY A 183 -8.63 -23.40 -13.11
C GLY A 183 -7.93 -23.59 -11.75
N GLY A 184 -8.02 -22.59 -10.85
CA GLY A 184 -7.47 -22.61 -9.48
C GLY A 184 -8.38 -23.17 -8.40
#